data_AF-A0A268TV75-F1
#
_entry.id   AF-A0A268TV75-F1
#
_cell.length_a   1.000
_cell.length_b   1.000
_cell.length_c   1.000
_cell.angle_alpha   90.00
_cell.angle_beta   90.00
_cell.angle_gamma   90.00
#
_symmetry.space_group_name_H-M   'P 1'
#
loop_
_entity.id
_entity.type
_entity.pdbx_description
1 polymer ?
#
loop_
_entity_poly.entity_id
_entity_poly.type
_entity_poly.pdbx_seq_one_letter_code
_entity_poly.pdbx_strand_id
1 'polypeptide(L)'
;MFATSPKNANYYLNSHRQTLISYYQTLHQQSLNGQYPKFRGRNVIEHSVYTALEPIKKQELKGALVMSYFILKSFIKYSHLGGVGVSGVLVLEAKGKKPRVFYLQFDGRYLSDLEVLGIGSELFAYCVLPDFNQCILLGINEDWQ
;
A
#
# COMPACT_ATOMS: atom_id res chain seq x y z
N MET A 1 32.62 2.98 20.08
CA MET A 1 31.64 2.19 19.32
C MET A 1 30.50 3.11 18.95
N PHE A 2 30.37 3.47 17.67
CA PHE A 2 29.17 4.18 17.21
C PHE A 2 28.05 3.15 17.13
N ALA A 3 27.03 3.30 17.97
CA ALA A 3 25.82 2.49 17.85
C ALA A 3 25.20 2.82 16.48
N THR A 4 25.28 1.89 15.53
CA THR A 4 24.50 1.99 14.30
C THR A 4 23.04 1.96 14.70
N SER A 5 22.29 3.03 14.43
CA SER A 5 20.85 3.08 14.67
C SER A 5 20.20 1.79 14.14
N PRO A 6 19.27 1.17 14.91
CA PRO A 6 18.68 -0.10 14.51
C PRO A 6 17.97 0.05 13.16
N LYS A 7 18.26 -0.86 12.22
CA LYS A 7 17.55 -0.95 10.94
C LYS A 7 16.09 -1.34 11.23
N ASN A 8 15.20 -0.35 11.23
CA ASN A 8 13.77 -0.52 11.51
C ASN A 8 12.94 -0.16 10.25
N ALA A 9 11.62 -0.26 10.33
CA ALA A 9 10.73 0.04 9.20
C ALA A 9 10.99 1.41 8.56
N ASN A 10 11.26 2.45 9.36
CA ASN A 10 11.59 3.78 8.86
C ASN A 10 12.89 3.78 8.03
N TYR A 11 13.93 3.08 8.49
CA TYR A 11 15.19 2.96 7.77
C TYR A 11 14.99 2.36 6.36
N TYR A 12 14.32 1.21 6.29
CA TYR A 12 14.07 0.53 5.01
C TYR A 12 13.15 1.32 4.09
N LEU A 13 12.07 1.89 4.62
CA LEU A 13 11.13 2.64 3.79
C LEU A 13 11.82 3.86 3.19
N ASN A 14 12.65 4.55 3.97
CA ASN A 14 13.40 5.70 3.48
C ASN A 14 14.43 5.32 2.40
N SER A 15 15.11 4.18 2.52
CA SER A 15 16.07 3.73 1.51
C SER A 15 15.43 3.34 0.17
N HIS A 16 14.18 2.86 0.18
CA HIS A 16 13.45 2.43 -1.03
C HIS A 16 12.44 3.46 -1.55
N ARG A 17 12.24 4.56 -0.83
CA ARG A 17 11.15 5.53 -1.08
C ARG A 17 11.12 6.02 -2.52
N GLN A 18 12.25 6.49 -3.04
CA GLN A 18 12.30 7.09 -4.37
C GLN A 18 11.96 6.07 -5.47
N THR A 19 12.42 4.83 -5.31
CA THR A 19 12.10 3.71 -6.21
C THR A 19 10.61 3.39 -6.18
N LEU A 20 10.00 3.31 -4.99
CA LEU A 20 8.57 3.04 -4.83
C LEU A 20 7.70 4.16 -5.42
N ILE A 21 8.09 5.43 -5.24
CA ILE A 21 7.39 6.58 -5.85
C ILE A 21 7.46 6.49 -7.38
N SER A 22 8.65 6.27 -7.94
CA SER A 22 8.84 6.16 -9.39
C SER A 22 8.04 4.99 -9.99
N TYR A 23 8.06 3.84 -9.32
CA TYR A 23 7.27 2.69 -9.71
C TYR A 23 5.77 2.97 -9.65
N TYR A 24 5.28 3.58 -8.56
CA TYR A 24 3.88 3.96 -8.41
C TYR A 24 3.42 4.93 -9.51
N GLN A 25 4.22 5.96 -9.83
CA GLN A 25 3.93 6.91 -10.91
C GLN A 25 3.85 6.24 -12.28
N THR A 26 4.78 5.31 -12.55
CA THR A 26 4.80 4.53 -13.79
C THR A 26 3.55 3.63 -13.89
N LEU A 27 3.23 2.91 -12.80
CA LEU A 27 2.06 2.06 -12.72
C LEU A 27 0.75 2.86 -12.88
N HIS A 28 0.68 4.08 -12.34
CA HIS A 28 -0.48 4.97 -12.53
C HIS A 28 -0.71 5.26 -14.02
N GLN A 29 0.34 5.67 -14.75
CA GLN A 29 0.24 5.93 -16.20
C GLN A 29 -0.13 4.68 -17.00
N GLN A 30 0.47 3.53 -16.69
CA GLN A 30 0.11 2.25 -17.32
C GLN A 30 -1.35 1.88 -17.05
N SER A 31 -1.80 2.03 -15.81
CA SER A 31 -3.18 1.72 -15.41
C SER A 31 -4.19 2.61 -16.14
N LEU A 32 -3.91 3.91 -16.29
CA LEU A 32 -4.75 4.83 -17.07
C LEU A 32 -4.90 4.39 -18.54
N ASN A 33 -3.87 3.76 -19.10
CA ASN A 33 -3.87 3.22 -20.46
C ASN A 33 -4.44 1.79 -20.55
N GLY A 34 -5.01 1.26 -19.46
CA GLY A 34 -5.51 -0.12 -19.39
C GLY A 34 -4.41 -1.20 -19.45
N GLN A 35 -3.16 -0.82 -19.19
CA GLN A 35 -2.01 -1.71 -19.19
C GLN A 35 -1.70 -2.13 -17.75
N TYR A 36 -1.86 -3.42 -17.45
CA TYR A 36 -1.67 -3.95 -16.10
C TYR A 36 -0.45 -4.89 -16.08
N PRO A 37 0.71 -4.46 -15.54
CA PRO A 37 1.86 -5.33 -15.42
C PRO A 37 1.56 -6.52 -14.49
N LYS A 38 2.31 -7.61 -14.66
CA LYS A 38 2.13 -8.80 -13.83
C LYS A 38 3.15 -8.87 -12.71
N PHE A 39 2.69 -9.17 -11.50
CA PHE A 39 3.51 -9.53 -10.36
C PHE A 39 3.05 -10.89 -9.82
N ARG A 40 3.95 -11.88 -9.80
CA ARG A 40 3.64 -13.26 -9.39
C ARG A 40 2.37 -13.82 -10.06
N GLY A 41 2.23 -13.57 -11.36
CA GLY A 41 1.09 -14.01 -12.18
C GLY A 41 -0.20 -13.20 -12.03
N ARG A 42 -0.27 -12.23 -11.11
CA ARG A 42 -1.43 -11.36 -10.90
C ARG A 42 -1.22 -10.02 -11.60
N ASN A 43 -2.25 -9.50 -12.25
CA ASN A 43 -2.24 -8.12 -12.76
C ASN A 43 -2.08 -7.15 -11.58
N VAL A 44 -1.39 -6.05 -11.81
CA VAL A 44 -1.23 -4.97 -10.83
C VAL A 44 -1.85 -3.71 -11.42
N ILE A 45 -2.69 -3.05 -10.63
CA ILE A 45 -3.37 -1.80 -11.01
C ILE A 45 -3.17 -0.75 -9.92
N GLU A 46 -3.08 0.52 -10.30
CA GLU A 46 -3.03 1.63 -9.35
C GLU A 46 -4.40 1.88 -8.70
N HIS A 47 -4.42 2.16 -7.39
CA HIS A 47 -5.62 2.29 -6.57
C HIS A 47 -6.65 3.29 -7.09
N SER A 48 -6.24 4.53 -7.39
CA SER A 48 -7.18 5.56 -7.84
C SER A 48 -7.82 5.18 -9.17
N VAL A 49 -7.03 4.62 -10.10
CA VAL A 49 -7.53 4.11 -11.38
C VAL A 49 -8.52 2.97 -11.18
N TYR A 50 -8.18 1.96 -10.36
CA TYR A 50 -9.09 0.87 -10.03
C TYR A 50 -10.43 1.38 -9.48
N THR A 51 -10.39 2.37 -8.58
CA THR A 51 -11.59 2.95 -7.97
C THR A 51 -12.49 3.60 -9.01
N ALA A 52 -11.93 4.23 -10.02
CA ALA A 52 -12.65 4.88 -11.11
C ALA A 52 -13.18 3.91 -12.18
N LEU A 53 -12.75 2.65 -12.19
CA LEU A 53 -13.24 1.67 -13.17
C LEU A 53 -14.74 1.38 -13.03
N GLU A 54 -15.35 1.10 -14.16
CA GLU A 54 -16.71 0.57 -14.23
C GLU A 54 -16.81 -0.79 -13.55
N PRO A 55 -17.99 -1.15 -12.99
CA PRO A 55 -18.18 -2.42 -12.30
C PRO A 55 -17.77 -3.65 -13.10
N ILE A 56 -18.02 -3.67 -14.42
CA ILE A 56 -17.66 -4.80 -15.30
C ILE A 56 -16.14 -4.99 -15.33
N LYS A 57 -15.36 -3.92 -15.49
CA LYS A 57 -13.90 -3.98 -15.47
C LYS A 57 -13.35 -4.38 -14.10
N LYS A 58 -14.00 -3.98 -13.01
CA LYS A 58 -13.64 -4.45 -11.67
C LYS A 58 -13.84 -5.96 -11.50
N GLN A 59 -14.86 -6.54 -12.13
CA GLN A 59 -15.09 -8.00 -12.13
C GLN A 59 -13.99 -8.75 -12.88
N GLU A 60 -13.55 -8.24 -14.03
CA GLU A 60 -12.44 -8.81 -14.81
C GLU A 60 -11.11 -8.84 -14.03
N LEU A 61 -10.93 -7.91 -13.07
CA LEU A 61 -9.73 -7.77 -12.25
C LEU A 61 -9.81 -8.49 -10.89
N LYS A 62 -10.81 -9.36 -10.67
CA LYS A 62 -10.88 -10.17 -9.44
C LYS A 62 -9.58 -10.97 -9.23
N GLY A 63 -9.03 -10.90 -8.02
CA GLY A 63 -7.76 -11.55 -7.68
C GLY A 63 -6.50 -10.85 -8.20
N ALA A 64 -6.63 -9.74 -8.95
CA ALA A 64 -5.52 -8.85 -9.23
C ALA A 64 -5.04 -8.15 -7.94
N LEU A 65 -3.90 -7.47 -8.04
CA LEU A 65 -3.35 -6.65 -6.97
C LEU A 65 -3.61 -5.18 -7.26
N VAL A 66 -3.93 -4.44 -6.21
CA VAL A 66 -4.00 -2.99 -6.24
C VAL A 66 -2.81 -2.41 -5.49
N MET A 67 -2.09 -1.50 -6.13
CA MET A 67 -1.01 -0.75 -5.50
C MET A 67 -1.56 0.57 -4.94
N SER A 68 -1.34 0.79 -3.65
CA SER A 68 -1.73 2.01 -2.95
C SER A 68 -0.49 2.77 -2.51
N TYR A 69 -0.48 4.09 -2.74
CA TYR A 69 0.44 5.03 -2.11
C TYR A 69 -0.37 6.03 -1.29
N PHE A 70 -0.26 5.95 0.04
CA PHE A 70 -1.24 6.53 0.94
C PHE A 70 -0.64 7.06 2.23
N ILE A 71 -1.33 8.00 2.85
CA ILE A 71 -1.02 8.54 4.17
C ILE A 71 -1.82 7.75 5.20
N LEU A 72 -1.15 7.12 6.16
CA LEU A 72 -1.78 6.41 7.28
C LEU A 72 -2.56 7.40 8.15
N LYS A 73 -3.85 7.14 8.39
CA LYS A 73 -4.73 8.02 9.17
C LYS A 73 -5.08 7.46 10.54
N SER A 74 -5.33 6.17 10.65
CA SER A 74 -5.62 5.54 11.93
C SER A 74 -5.36 4.04 11.92
N PHE A 75 -5.17 3.49 13.12
CA PHE A 75 -5.32 2.08 13.42
C PHE A 75 -6.76 1.83 13.85
N ILE A 76 -7.43 0.83 13.26
CA ILE A 76 -8.88 0.62 13.47
C ILE A 76 -9.11 -0.57 14.38
N LYS A 77 -8.48 -1.71 14.09
CA LYS A 77 -8.64 -2.96 14.83
C LYS A 77 -7.40 -3.80 14.69
N TYR A 78 -6.89 -4.30 15.82
CA TYR A 78 -5.96 -5.41 15.86
C TYR A 78 -6.70 -6.65 16.37
N SER A 79 -6.44 -7.80 15.74
CA SER A 79 -6.81 -9.11 16.26
C SER A 79 -5.74 -10.10 15.87
N HIS A 80 -5.32 -10.97 16.80
CA HIS A 80 -4.35 -12.03 16.51
C HIS A 80 -4.76 -12.93 15.33
N LEU A 81 -6.07 -13.11 15.10
CA LEU A 81 -6.61 -13.90 13.99
C LEU A 81 -7.04 -13.04 12.79
N GLY A 82 -7.25 -11.74 12.99
CA GLY A 82 -7.78 -10.82 11.98
C GLY A 82 -6.74 -9.86 11.40
N GLY A 83 -5.52 -9.84 11.92
CA GLY A 83 -4.48 -8.93 11.50
C GLY A 83 -4.68 -7.48 11.97
N VAL A 84 -4.17 -6.52 11.19
CA VAL A 84 -4.19 -5.08 11.49
C VAL A 84 -5.01 -4.34 10.45
N GLY A 85 -6.16 -3.79 10.86
CA GLY A 85 -6.95 -2.87 10.04
C GLY A 85 -6.48 -1.44 10.21
N VAL A 86 -6.27 -0.73 9.10
CA VAL A 86 -5.88 0.69 9.08
C VAL A 86 -6.76 1.51 8.14
N SER A 87 -6.84 2.81 8.38
CA SER A 87 -7.39 3.77 7.41
C SER A 87 -6.29 4.57 6.73
N GLY A 88 -6.52 4.94 5.49
CA GLY A 88 -5.60 5.75 4.70
C GLY A 88 -6.30 6.74 3.78
N VAL A 89 -5.53 7.69 3.28
CA VAL A 89 -5.91 8.62 2.21
C VAL A 89 -4.85 8.53 1.12
N LEU A 90 -5.25 8.45 -0.15
CA LEU A 90 -4.29 8.41 -1.25
C LEU A 90 -3.50 9.71 -1.30
N VAL A 91 -2.18 9.63 -1.49
CA VAL A 91 -1.30 10.82 -1.51
C VAL A 91 -1.74 11.82 -2.58
N LEU A 92 -2.19 11.32 -3.73
CA LEU A 92 -2.73 12.15 -4.81
C LEU A 92 -4.00 12.92 -4.41
N GLU A 93 -4.81 12.39 -3.50
CA GLU A 93 -6.05 13.01 -3.03
C GLU A 93 -5.84 13.88 -1.78
N ALA A 94 -4.71 13.75 -1.09
CA ALA A 94 -4.44 14.42 0.19
C ALA A 94 -4.44 15.95 0.09
N LYS A 95 -4.18 16.51 -1.09
CA LYS A 95 -4.22 17.96 -1.35
C LYS A 95 -5.63 18.49 -1.70
N GLY A 96 -6.61 17.60 -1.88
CA GLY A 96 -7.99 17.97 -2.21
C GLY A 96 -8.78 18.48 -1.00
N LYS A 97 -9.90 19.17 -1.25
CA LYS A 97 -10.77 19.73 -0.19
C LYS A 97 -11.45 18.65 0.68
N LYS A 98 -11.60 17.43 0.16
CA LYS A 98 -12.23 16.28 0.83
C LYS A 98 -11.55 14.98 0.39
N PRO A 99 -10.39 14.61 0.98
CA PRO A 99 -9.73 13.36 0.66
C PRO A 99 -10.62 12.15 0.99
N ARG A 100 -10.65 11.13 0.13
CA ARG A 100 -11.40 9.90 0.42
C ARG A 100 -10.60 9.04 1.38
N VAL A 101 -11.27 8.61 2.45
CA VAL A 101 -10.72 7.63 3.39
C VAL A 101 -11.05 6.24 2.86
N PHE A 102 -10.05 5.37 2.80
CA PHE A 102 -10.22 3.96 2.50
C PHE A 102 -9.60 3.10 3.61
N TYR A 103 -9.91 1.81 3.58
CA TYR A 103 -9.53 0.86 4.62
C TYR A 103 -8.74 -0.29 4.03
N LEU A 104 -7.66 -0.68 4.71
CA LEU A 104 -6.82 -1.81 4.35
C LEU A 104 -6.69 -2.75 5.54
N GLN A 105 -6.54 -4.04 5.26
CA GLN A 105 -6.25 -5.05 6.28
C GLN A 105 -4.93 -5.75 5.95
N PHE A 106 -4.01 -5.69 6.90
CA PHE A 106 -2.69 -6.30 6.84
C PHE A 106 -2.65 -7.52 7.75
N ASP A 107 -1.71 -8.43 7.50
CA ASP A 107 -1.39 -9.51 8.43
C ASP A 107 -0.89 -8.94 9.78
N GLY A 108 -1.12 -9.69 10.87
CA GLY A 108 -0.72 -9.29 12.23
C GLY A 108 0.78 -9.01 12.38
N ARG A 109 1.63 -9.64 11.54
CA ARG A 109 3.08 -9.42 11.53
C ARG A 109 3.49 -7.97 11.24
N TYR A 110 2.62 -7.19 10.60
CA TYR A 110 2.90 -5.80 10.25
C TYR A 110 2.62 -4.82 11.38
N LEU A 111 2.09 -5.26 12.53
CA LEU A 111 1.70 -4.37 13.62
C LEU A 111 2.87 -3.50 14.10
N SER A 112 4.00 -4.13 14.46
CA SER A 112 5.16 -3.40 14.98
C SER A 112 5.76 -2.43 13.95
N ASP A 113 5.79 -2.82 12.67
CA ASP A 113 6.29 -1.94 11.61
C ASP A 113 5.38 -0.73 11.42
N LEU A 114 4.06 -0.94 11.40
CA LEU A 114 3.08 0.14 11.29
C LEU A 114 3.13 1.07 12.50
N GLU A 115 3.30 0.55 13.72
CA GLU A 115 3.47 1.34 14.94
C GLU A 115 4.75 2.19 14.89
N VAL A 116 5.86 1.63 14.41
CA VAL A 116 7.13 2.34 14.23
C VAL A 116 7.02 3.43 13.16
N LEU A 117 6.29 3.17 12.08
CA LEU A 117 6.04 4.15 11.01
C LEU A 117 5.13 5.27 11.48
N GLY A 118 4.09 4.95 12.27
CA GLY A 118 3.21 5.92 12.90
C GLY A 118 2.19 6.62 11.97
N ILE A 119 1.15 7.19 12.58
CA ILE A 119 0.11 7.95 11.88
C ILE A 119 0.73 9.16 11.16
N GLY A 120 0.26 9.44 9.95
CA GLY A 120 0.76 10.52 9.10
C GLY A 120 1.86 10.08 8.14
N SER A 121 2.42 8.88 8.31
CA SER A 121 3.42 8.34 7.40
C SER A 121 2.83 7.99 6.04
N GLU A 122 3.60 8.26 4.99
CA GLU A 122 3.30 7.85 3.63
C GLU A 122 3.82 6.43 3.40
N LEU A 123 2.91 5.54 3.03
CA LEU A 123 3.11 4.10 2.94
C LEU A 123 2.73 3.57 1.56
N PHE A 124 3.30 2.43 1.22
CA PHE A 124 3.03 1.70 -0.03
C PHE A 124 2.52 0.31 0.29
N ALA A 125 1.46 -0.13 -0.37
CA ALA A 125 0.91 -1.46 -0.15
C ALA A 125 0.41 -2.10 -1.45
N TYR A 126 0.60 -3.40 -1.56
CA TYR A 126 -0.21 -4.23 -2.45
C TYR A 126 -1.34 -4.87 -1.67
N CYS A 127 -2.55 -4.83 -2.22
CA CYS A 127 -3.68 -5.55 -1.65
C CYS A 127 -4.39 -6.38 -2.72
N VAL A 128 -4.97 -7.52 -2.32
CA VAL A 128 -5.77 -8.34 -3.22
C VAL A 128 -7.13 -7.69 -3.47
N LEU A 129 -7.53 -7.63 -4.74
CA LEU A 129 -8.84 -7.14 -5.16
C LEU A 129 -9.93 -8.23 -5.06
N PRO A 130 -11.18 -7.85 -4.75
CA PRO A 130 -11.68 -6.48 -4.61
C PRO A 130 -11.70 -5.92 -3.18
N ASP A 131 -11.40 -6.76 -2.17
CA ASP A 131 -11.78 -6.47 -0.78
C ASP A 131 -10.74 -5.70 0.03
N PHE A 132 -9.51 -5.55 -0.49
CA PHE A 132 -8.42 -4.88 0.22
C PHE A 132 -8.10 -5.48 1.59
N ASN A 133 -8.46 -6.75 1.80
CA ASN A 133 -8.38 -7.44 3.08
C ASN A 133 -7.09 -8.28 3.27
N GLN A 134 -6.28 -8.38 2.22
CA GLN A 134 -5.01 -9.10 2.21
C GLN A 134 -3.95 -8.18 1.64
N CYS A 135 -3.31 -7.42 2.53
CA CYS A 135 -2.32 -6.42 2.16
C CYS A 135 -0.89 -6.79 2.60
N ILE A 136 0.06 -6.43 1.74
CA ILE A 136 1.50 -6.51 1.96
C ILE A 136 2.02 -5.08 1.97
N LEU A 137 2.65 -4.67 3.07
CA LEU A 137 3.35 -3.40 3.16
C LEU A 137 4.69 -3.50 2.40
N LEU A 138 4.99 -2.51 1.55
CA LEU A 138 6.15 -2.53 0.65
C LEU A 138 7.27 -1.64 1.20
N GLY A 139 8.52 -2.03 0.89
CA GLY A 139 9.70 -1.25 1.27
C GLY A 139 10.04 -1.32 2.76
N ILE A 140 9.50 -2.30 3.49
CA ILE A 140 9.81 -2.54 4.90
C ILE A 140 10.49 -3.90 5.08
N ASN A 141 11.47 -3.95 5.99
CA ASN A 141 12.15 -5.16 6.45
C ASN A 141 12.54 -6.15 5.34
N GLU A 142 13.21 -5.65 4.30
CA GLU A 142 13.73 -6.43 3.18
C GLU A 142 15.26 -6.60 3.28
N ASP A 143 15.77 -7.08 4.41
CA ASP A 143 17.09 -7.74 4.40
C ASP A 143 16.85 -9.13 3.76
N TRP A 144 16.87 -9.19 2.42
CA TRP A 144 17.02 -10.46 1.72
C TRP A 144 18.45 -10.96 1.98
N GLN A 145 18.62 -11.76 3.03
CA GLN A 145 19.81 -12.60 3.20
C GLN A 145 19.62 -13.91 2.44
#